data_AF-A0A6A6DS23-F1
#
_entry.id   AF-A0A6A6DS23-F1
#
_cell.length_a   1.000
_cell.length_b   1.000
_cell.length_c   1.000
_cell.angle_alpha   90.00
_cell.angle_beta   90.00
_cell.angle_gamma   90.00
#
_symmetry.space_group_name_H-M   'P 1'
#
loop_
_entity.id
_entity.type
_entity.pdbx_description
1 polymer ?
#
loop_
_entity_poly.entity_id
_entity_poly.type
_entity_poly.pdbx_seq_one_letter_code
_entity_poly.pdbx_strand_id
1 'polypeptide(L)'
;MDHVLEILASHSHPFILVGCSAQRWMGSAGMITGGCDMLVRNDALKSIASDLVKTGHWDFHDPGPQTPWELLPPTECDADLVLRRTDVEHESEYHYLSLWSETTYRINVNECPTLEVPDVYPWQHILVEEKWHPAIHREDRWWFGPRLHPDTKVPNLPERATPPTIFFKRLPRGKSPSNNLPILVPTLPTYLDALIYHKTQYQHSKPGLASISSWQIGNLTRYLYLELPHQQLPLLIELEEYEFMENYLRNYKRKPFFIYRTTPGSGFEATRVKEWDPTSYPDWRGTMK
;
A
#
# COMPACT_ATOMS: atom_id res chain seq x y z
N MET A 1 3.94 -5.62 -18.04
CA MET A 1 3.06 -4.46 -17.79
C MET A 1 3.47 -3.23 -18.60
N ASP A 2 4.57 -3.24 -19.35
CA ASP A 2 4.95 -2.12 -20.24
C ASP A 2 3.84 -1.77 -21.25
N HIS A 3 3.23 -2.78 -21.87
CA HIS A 3 2.12 -2.58 -22.79
C HIS A 3 0.92 -1.87 -22.12
N VAL A 4 0.68 -2.13 -20.83
CA VAL A 4 -0.37 -1.44 -20.07
C VAL A 4 -0.04 0.05 -19.96
N LEU A 5 1.22 0.38 -19.62
CA LEU A 5 1.69 1.77 -19.55
C LEU A 5 1.54 2.48 -20.91
N GLU A 6 1.92 1.82 -21.99
CA GLU A 6 1.82 2.36 -23.36
C GLU A 6 0.36 2.59 -23.78
N ILE A 7 -0.55 1.67 -23.46
CA ILE A 7 -1.98 1.85 -23.72
C ILE A 7 -2.50 3.07 -22.96
N LEU A 8 -2.23 3.20 -21.67
CA LEU A 8 -2.68 4.37 -20.91
C LEU A 8 -2.12 5.68 -21.47
N ALA A 9 -0.83 5.68 -21.85
CA ALA A 9 -0.21 6.84 -22.49
C ALA A 9 -0.91 7.23 -23.81
N SER A 10 -1.33 6.26 -24.62
CA SER A 10 -2.07 6.55 -25.87
C SER A 10 -3.47 7.15 -25.61
N HIS A 11 -4.06 6.89 -24.45
CA HIS A 11 -5.29 7.52 -23.95
C HIS A 11 -5.04 8.82 -23.16
N SER A 12 -3.80 9.34 -23.14
CA SER A 12 -3.41 10.49 -22.30
C SER A 12 -3.84 10.30 -20.83
N HIS A 13 -3.71 9.07 -20.34
CA HIS A 13 -4.17 8.63 -19.03
C HIS A 13 -2.96 8.25 -18.16
N PRO A 14 -2.86 8.74 -16.91
CA PRO A 14 -1.76 8.40 -16.03
C PRO A 14 -1.95 7.00 -15.40
N PHE A 15 -0.87 6.23 -15.29
CA PHE A 15 -0.89 4.98 -14.53
C PHE A 15 -0.90 5.29 -13.03
N ILE A 16 -2.06 5.20 -12.38
CA ILE A 16 -2.20 5.38 -10.94
C ILE A 16 -2.56 4.03 -10.28
N LEU A 17 -1.60 3.49 -9.54
CA LEU A 17 -1.77 2.32 -8.68
C LEU A 17 -2.64 2.67 -7.47
N VAL A 18 -3.54 1.75 -7.15
CA VAL A 18 -4.30 1.76 -5.91
C VAL A 18 -4.26 0.37 -5.25
N GLY A 19 -5.11 0.11 -4.27
CA GLY A 19 -5.20 -1.19 -3.61
C GLY A 19 -3.93 -1.64 -2.89
N CYS A 20 -3.75 -2.96 -2.76
CA CYS A 20 -2.68 -3.54 -1.94
C CYS A 20 -1.28 -3.16 -2.45
N SER A 21 -1.11 -2.97 -3.75
CA SER A 21 0.18 -2.59 -4.33
C SER A 21 0.55 -1.15 -3.94
N ALA A 22 -0.37 -0.20 -4.06
CA ALA A 22 -0.15 1.17 -3.62
C ALA A 22 0.14 1.26 -2.12
N GLN A 23 -0.63 0.53 -1.29
CA GLN A 23 -0.40 0.47 0.15
C GLN A 23 1.04 0.06 0.50
N ARG A 24 1.65 -0.87 -0.25
CA ARG A 24 3.02 -1.31 0.01
C ARG A 24 4.06 -0.25 -0.34
N TRP A 25 3.79 0.59 -1.35
CA TRP A 25 4.57 1.80 -1.65
C TRP A 25 4.33 2.95 -0.65
N MET A 26 3.31 2.84 0.21
CA MET A 26 3.08 3.71 1.37
C MET A 26 3.71 3.14 2.65
N GLY A 27 4.66 2.21 2.55
CA GLY A 27 5.41 1.67 3.69
C GLY A 27 4.72 0.57 4.49
N SER A 28 3.48 0.20 4.17
CA SER A 28 2.79 -0.87 4.89
C SER A 28 3.17 -2.25 4.35
N ALA A 29 3.47 -3.21 5.22
CA ALA A 29 3.66 -4.61 4.81
C ALA A 29 2.31 -5.31 4.57
N GLY A 30 1.55 -4.79 3.60
CA GLY A 30 0.34 -5.40 3.05
C GLY A 30 0.64 -6.70 2.29
N MET A 31 -0.40 -7.39 1.86
CA MET A 31 -0.31 -8.66 1.13
C MET A 31 -0.03 -8.34 -0.34
N ILE A 32 0.87 -9.09 -0.97
CA ILE A 32 0.95 -9.09 -2.43
C ILE A 32 -0.14 -10.06 -2.89
N THR A 33 -1.15 -9.53 -3.58
CA THR A 33 -2.22 -10.31 -4.19
C THR A 33 -1.83 -10.67 -5.63
N GLY A 34 -2.54 -11.62 -6.22
CA GLY A 34 -2.43 -11.90 -7.66
C GLY A 34 -3.05 -10.81 -8.55
N GLY A 35 -3.55 -9.71 -7.98
CA GLY A 35 -4.22 -8.63 -8.69
C GLY A 35 -3.46 -7.31 -8.62
N CYS A 36 -3.48 -6.57 -9.73
CA CYS A 36 -3.07 -5.18 -9.79
C CYS A 36 -4.32 -4.29 -9.83
N ASP A 37 -4.43 -3.33 -8.92
CA ASP A 37 -5.53 -2.37 -8.90
C ASP A 37 -5.08 -1.04 -9.52
N MET A 38 -5.84 -0.52 -10.47
CA MET A 38 -5.55 0.73 -11.16
C MET A 38 -6.77 1.65 -11.21
N LEU A 39 -6.53 2.94 -10.98
CA LEU A 39 -7.53 3.99 -11.13
C LEU A 39 -7.64 4.43 -12.60
N VAL A 40 -8.85 4.56 -13.12
CA VAL A 40 -9.13 4.92 -14.52
C VAL A 40 -10.22 6.00 -14.57
N ARG A 41 -10.11 6.93 -15.52
CA ARG A 41 -11.15 7.96 -15.71
C ARG A 41 -12.46 7.30 -16.11
N ASN A 42 -13.57 7.87 -15.64
CA ASN A 42 -14.91 7.30 -15.91
C ASN A 42 -15.19 7.14 -17.41
N ASP A 43 -14.80 8.14 -18.21
CA ASP A 43 -15.02 8.19 -19.67
C ASP A 43 -14.03 7.31 -20.46
N ALA A 44 -12.86 7.02 -19.90
CA ALA A 44 -11.82 6.21 -20.54
C ALA A 44 -11.85 4.72 -20.15
N LEU A 45 -12.64 4.34 -19.13
CA LEU A 45 -12.64 2.97 -18.56
C LEU A 45 -12.86 1.89 -19.63
N LYS A 46 -13.91 2.02 -20.44
CA LYS A 46 -14.26 1.01 -21.46
C LYS A 46 -13.28 0.99 -22.64
N SER A 47 -12.78 2.16 -23.05
CA SER A 47 -11.87 2.27 -24.18
C SER A 47 -10.50 1.68 -23.83
N ILE A 48 -9.96 2.05 -22.66
CA ILE A 48 -8.71 1.48 -22.13
C ILE A 48 -8.84 -0.04 -21.97
N ALA A 49 -9.91 -0.54 -21.35
CA ALA A 49 -10.10 -1.97 -21.17
C ALA A 49 -10.14 -2.73 -22.51
N SER A 50 -10.85 -2.17 -23.50
CA SER A 50 -10.94 -2.77 -24.84
C SER A 50 -9.58 -2.80 -25.54
N ASP A 51 -8.79 -1.73 -25.43
CA ASP A 51 -7.47 -1.67 -26.06
C ASP A 51 -6.44 -2.58 -25.35
N LEU A 52 -6.56 -2.74 -24.03
CA LEU A 52 -5.79 -3.74 -23.28
C LEU A 52 -6.10 -5.16 -23.77
N VAL A 53 -7.37 -5.49 -23.99
CA VAL A 53 -7.76 -6.81 -24.53
C VAL A 53 -7.26 -7.02 -25.96
N LYS A 54 -7.27 -5.97 -26.81
CA LYS A 54 -6.71 -6.04 -28.18
C LYS A 54 -5.22 -6.39 -28.22
N THR A 55 -4.48 -6.19 -27.14
CA THR A 55 -3.07 -6.62 -27.07
C THR A 55 -2.91 -8.14 -27.07
N GLY A 56 -3.96 -8.90 -26.75
CA GLY A 56 -3.92 -10.36 -26.65
C GLY A 56 -3.38 -10.90 -25.33
N HIS A 57 -2.86 -10.02 -24.46
CA HIS A 57 -2.33 -10.39 -23.13
C HIS A 57 -3.42 -10.44 -22.04
N TRP A 58 -4.61 -9.92 -22.33
CA TRP A 58 -5.70 -9.75 -21.36
C TRP A 58 -7.04 -10.17 -21.96
N ASP A 59 -7.86 -10.82 -21.16
CA ASP A 59 -9.27 -11.13 -21.46
C ASP A 59 -10.18 -10.48 -20.43
N PHE A 60 -11.41 -10.12 -20.83
CA PHE A 60 -12.45 -9.76 -19.88
C PHE A 60 -12.71 -10.93 -18.93
N HIS A 61 -12.73 -10.64 -17.64
CA HIS A 61 -12.99 -11.62 -16.59
C HIS A 61 -14.22 -11.21 -15.81
N ASP A 62 -15.20 -12.11 -15.75
CA ASP A 62 -16.28 -12.04 -14.79
C ASP A 62 -15.88 -12.91 -13.58
N PRO A 63 -15.58 -12.30 -12.41
CA PRO A 63 -15.24 -13.05 -11.20
C PRO A 63 -16.42 -13.89 -10.67
N GLY A 64 -17.62 -13.71 -11.22
CA GLY A 64 -18.81 -14.43 -10.82
C GLY A 64 -19.35 -13.99 -9.46
N PRO A 65 -20.44 -14.61 -8.99
CA PRO A 65 -21.00 -14.32 -7.68
C PRO A 65 -20.06 -14.81 -6.57
N GLN A 66 -19.97 -14.03 -5.49
CA GLN A 66 -19.28 -14.45 -4.27
C GLN A 66 -19.79 -15.79 -3.79
N THR A 67 -18.87 -16.72 -3.52
CA THR A 67 -19.27 -18.01 -2.96
C THR A 67 -19.42 -17.90 -1.44
N PRO A 68 -20.39 -18.61 -0.81
CA PRO A 68 -20.61 -18.55 0.63
C PRO A 68 -19.43 -19.02 1.49
N TRP A 69 -18.45 -19.68 0.87
CA TRP A 69 -17.31 -20.32 1.55
C TRP A 69 -16.06 -19.43 1.59
N GLU A 70 -16.08 -18.30 0.90
CA GLU A 70 -14.98 -17.35 0.93
C GLU A 70 -15.01 -16.54 2.24
N LEU A 71 -13.93 -16.63 3.01
CA LEU A 71 -13.77 -15.94 4.28
C LEU A 71 -13.81 -14.40 4.13
N LEU A 72 -13.47 -13.88 2.96
CA LEU A 72 -13.54 -12.48 2.61
C LEU A 72 -14.03 -12.35 1.16
N PRO A 73 -14.94 -11.41 0.87
CA PRO A 73 -15.37 -11.15 -0.50
C PRO A 73 -14.20 -10.69 -1.37
N PRO A 74 -13.98 -11.26 -2.57
CA PRO A 74 -12.90 -10.85 -3.46
C PRO A 74 -13.13 -9.40 -3.88
N THR A 75 -12.08 -8.58 -3.81
CA THR A 75 -12.15 -7.19 -4.27
C THR A 75 -12.43 -7.10 -5.76
N GLU A 76 -12.04 -8.12 -6.51
CA GLU A 76 -12.31 -8.29 -7.94
C GLU A 76 -13.82 -8.25 -8.24
N CYS A 77 -14.67 -8.79 -7.37
CA CYS A 77 -16.13 -8.77 -7.55
C CYS A 77 -16.73 -7.35 -7.50
N ASP A 78 -16.04 -6.40 -6.88
CA ASP A 78 -16.53 -5.03 -6.69
C ASP A 78 -15.92 -4.03 -7.69
N ALA A 79 -14.89 -4.45 -8.43
CA ALA A 79 -14.23 -3.65 -9.45
C ALA A 79 -15.17 -3.33 -10.60
N ASP A 80 -14.96 -2.19 -11.26
CA ASP A 80 -15.85 -1.79 -12.36
C ASP A 80 -15.60 -2.63 -13.62
N LEU A 81 -14.35 -3.04 -13.85
CA LEU A 81 -13.96 -4.07 -14.81
C LEU A 81 -12.79 -4.89 -14.25
N VAL A 82 -12.77 -6.18 -14.53
CA VAL A 82 -11.62 -7.05 -14.25
C VAL A 82 -11.13 -7.66 -15.54
N LEU A 83 -9.82 -7.61 -15.75
CA LEU A 83 -9.16 -8.31 -16.83
C LEU A 83 -8.31 -9.44 -16.25
N ARG A 84 -8.36 -10.62 -16.86
CA ARG A 84 -7.49 -11.75 -16.53
C ARG A 84 -6.36 -11.82 -17.55
N ARG A 85 -5.15 -11.99 -17.05
CA ARG A 85 -3.97 -12.15 -17.88
C ARG A 85 -3.93 -13.55 -18.52
N THR A 86 -3.62 -13.63 -19.81
CA THR A 86 -3.63 -14.87 -20.59
C THR A 86 -2.24 -15.53 -20.69
N ASP A 87 -1.19 -14.76 -20.43
CA ASP A 87 0.20 -15.09 -20.70
C ASP A 87 1.10 -15.03 -19.45
N VAL A 88 0.59 -15.50 -18.31
CA VAL A 88 1.37 -15.50 -17.06
C VAL A 88 2.53 -16.50 -17.16
N GLU A 89 3.77 -15.99 -17.15
CA GLU A 89 4.98 -16.81 -17.26
C GLU A 89 5.58 -17.16 -15.89
N HIS A 90 5.43 -16.27 -14.89
CA HIS A 90 5.91 -16.47 -13.53
C HIS A 90 4.78 -16.42 -12.51
N GLU A 91 4.79 -17.33 -11.53
CA GLU A 91 3.78 -17.47 -10.46
C GLU A 91 3.59 -16.24 -9.55
N SER A 92 4.46 -15.24 -9.69
CA SER A 92 4.46 -14.02 -8.87
C SER A 92 3.93 -12.82 -9.66
N GLU A 93 3.66 -12.99 -10.95
CA GLU A 93 3.07 -11.92 -11.75
C GLU A 93 1.60 -11.70 -11.37
N TYR A 94 1.11 -10.51 -11.70
CA TYR A 94 -0.32 -10.26 -11.60
C TYR A 94 -1.08 -11.11 -12.62
N HIS A 95 -2.02 -11.90 -12.11
CA HIS A 95 -3.00 -12.68 -12.85
C HIS A 95 -4.21 -11.84 -13.24
N TYR A 96 -4.53 -10.82 -12.45
CA TYR A 96 -5.69 -9.96 -12.66
C TYR A 96 -5.31 -8.48 -12.68
N LEU A 97 -6.06 -7.72 -13.45
CA LEU A 97 -6.01 -6.26 -13.46
C LEU A 97 -7.42 -5.74 -13.17
N SER A 98 -7.60 -5.17 -11.99
CA SER A 98 -8.85 -4.56 -11.55
C SER A 98 -8.82 -3.08 -11.92
N LEU A 99 -9.76 -2.67 -12.77
CA LEU A 99 -9.92 -1.30 -13.22
C LEU A 99 -11.02 -0.62 -12.39
N TRP A 100 -10.63 0.42 -11.68
CA TRP A 100 -11.49 1.18 -10.80
C TRP A 100 -11.75 2.56 -11.41
N SER A 101 -13.01 2.90 -11.62
CA SER A 101 -13.40 4.24 -12.04
C SER A 101 -13.19 5.27 -10.92
N GLU A 102 -12.99 6.54 -11.28
CA GLU A 102 -12.92 7.65 -10.32
C GLU A 102 -14.16 7.70 -9.41
N THR A 103 -15.33 7.41 -9.97
CA THR A 103 -16.60 7.43 -9.21
C THR A 103 -16.63 6.34 -8.16
N THR A 104 -16.21 5.13 -8.51
CA THR A 104 -16.15 4.01 -7.58
C THR A 104 -15.05 4.18 -6.56
N TYR A 105 -13.83 4.56 -6.97
CA TYR A 105 -12.70 4.63 -6.04
C TYR A 105 -12.63 5.94 -5.26
N ARG A 106 -13.46 6.94 -5.63
CA ARG A 106 -13.54 8.26 -4.99
C ARG A 106 -12.24 9.04 -5.01
N ILE A 107 -11.45 8.87 -6.07
CA ILE A 107 -10.24 9.65 -6.34
C ILE A 107 -10.36 10.22 -7.75
N ASN A 108 -10.19 11.53 -7.90
CA ASN A 108 -10.15 12.20 -9.20
C ASN A 108 -8.76 12.00 -9.83
N VAL A 109 -8.68 11.39 -11.01
CA VAL A 109 -7.41 11.04 -11.68
C VAL A 109 -6.58 12.25 -12.04
N ASN A 110 -7.21 13.37 -12.39
CA ASN A 110 -6.51 14.56 -12.90
C ASN A 110 -6.08 15.53 -11.79
N GLU A 111 -6.76 15.49 -10.65
CA GLU A 111 -6.58 16.46 -9.57
C GLU A 111 -5.92 15.86 -8.34
N CYS A 112 -5.90 14.53 -8.20
CA CYS A 112 -5.33 13.91 -7.02
C CYS A 112 -3.81 14.15 -6.93
N PRO A 113 -3.29 14.49 -5.75
CA PRO A 113 -1.86 14.54 -5.53
C PRO A 113 -1.29 13.12 -5.59
N THR A 114 -0.19 12.96 -6.33
CA THR A 114 0.44 11.66 -6.58
C THR A 114 1.94 11.70 -6.37
N LEU A 115 2.52 10.53 -6.14
CA LEU A 115 3.95 10.28 -6.02
C LEU A 115 4.37 9.23 -7.03
N GLU A 116 5.53 9.42 -7.66
CA GLU A 116 6.09 8.41 -8.55
C GLU A 116 6.74 7.27 -7.75
N VAL A 117 6.49 6.04 -8.19
CA VAL A 117 7.05 4.81 -7.63
C VAL A 117 7.88 4.07 -8.68
N PRO A 118 8.90 3.30 -8.27
CA PRO A 118 9.86 2.74 -9.21
C PRO A 118 9.31 1.56 -10.05
N ASP A 119 8.26 0.88 -9.59
CA ASP A 119 7.67 -0.28 -10.28
C ASP A 119 6.20 -0.50 -9.89
N VAL A 120 5.50 -1.29 -10.70
CA VAL A 120 4.16 -1.81 -10.41
C VAL A 120 4.23 -2.83 -9.26
N TYR A 121 5.30 -3.62 -9.18
CA TYR A 121 5.46 -4.65 -8.15
C TYR A 121 6.22 -4.14 -6.92
N PRO A 122 5.56 -3.97 -5.75
CA PRO A 122 6.19 -3.56 -4.50
C PRO A 122 6.77 -4.76 -3.74
N TRP A 123 7.80 -5.42 -4.30
CA TRP A 123 8.42 -6.61 -3.69
C TRP A 123 8.88 -6.36 -2.25
N GLN A 124 9.34 -5.13 -1.97
CA GLN A 124 9.54 -4.60 -0.63
C GLN A 124 8.46 -3.58 -0.31
N HIS A 125 8.03 -3.53 0.95
CA HIS A 125 7.21 -2.43 1.44
C HIS A 125 8.12 -1.25 1.75
N ILE A 126 7.96 -0.18 1.00
CA ILE A 126 8.82 1.00 1.05
C ILE A 126 7.89 2.19 1.20
N LEU A 127 8.22 3.11 2.10
CA LEU A 127 7.52 4.38 2.19
C LEU A 127 8.19 5.37 1.24
N VAL A 128 7.50 5.74 0.17
CA VAL A 128 7.98 6.75 -0.78
C VAL A 128 7.66 8.18 -0.31
N GLU A 129 6.60 8.36 0.48
CA GLU A 129 6.22 9.64 1.06
C GLU A 129 6.89 9.84 2.43
N GLU A 130 8.16 10.24 2.41
CA GLU A 130 9.05 10.21 3.59
C GLU A 130 8.51 11.02 4.79
N LYS A 131 7.73 12.08 4.56
CA LYS A 131 7.14 12.91 5.64
C LYS A 131 6.29 12.10 6.63
N TRP A 132 5.74 10.96 6.20
CA TRP A 132 4.94 10.06 7.05
C TRP A 132 5.78 9.01 7.78
N HIS A 133 7.11 9.11 7.74
CA HIS A 133 7.95 8.21 8.50
C HIS A 133 7.92 8.59 9.99
N PRO A 134 7.55 7.70 10.91
CA PRO A 134 7.33 8.07 12.32
C PRO A 134 8.60 8.45 13.08
N ALA A 135 9.77 8.03 12.61
CA ALA A 135 11.05 8.43 13.18
C ALA A 135 11.70 9.64 12.49
N ILE A 136 11.08 10.26 11.47
CA ILE A 136 11.76 11.27 10.63
C ILE A 136 12.26 12.49 11.41
N HIS A 137 11.54 12.90 12.45
CA HIS A 137 11.90 14.06 13.29
C HIS A 137 12.63 13.69 14.58
N ARG A 138 13.07 12.44 14.74
CA ARG A 138 13.75 12.00 15.97
C ARG A 138 15.24 12.30 15.93
N GLU A 139 15.71 13.00 16.95
CA GLU A 139 17.14 13.34 17.10
C GLU A 139 17.93 12.24 17.85
N ASP A 140 17.25 11.37 18.58
CA ASP A 140 17.86 10.32 19.40
C ASP A 140 18.29 9.08 18.61
N ARG A 141 18.23 9.14 17.27
CA ARG A 141 18.58 8.06 16.33
C ARG A 141 17.78 6.76 16.51
N TRP A 142 16.76 6.75 17.35
CA TRP A 142 15.87 5.61 17.50
C TRP A 142 14.96 5.50 16.29
N TRP A 143 15.13 4.42 15.52
CA TRP A 143 14.45 4.24 14.23
C TRP A 143 13.48 3.07 14.27
N PHE A 144 12.19 3.38 14.19
CA PHE A 144 11.08 2.44 14.03
C PHE A 144 10.19 2.92 12.89
N GLY A 145 9.46 2.00 12.25
CA GLY A 145 8.63 2.30 11.09
C GLY A 145 9.08 1.58 9.82
N PRO A 146 8.50 1.96 8.67
CA PRO A 146 8.78 1.31 7.39
C PRO A 146 10.18 1.63 6.87
N ARG A 147 10.63 0.86 5.87
CA ARG A 147 11.85 1.20 5.13
C ARG A 147 11.57 2.36 4.16
N LEU A 148 12.56 3.22 3.95
CA LEU A 148 12.48 4.33 2.98
C LEU A 148 13.07 3.91 1.63
N HIS A 149 12.89 4.71 0.58
CA HIS A 149 13.55 4.44 -0.70
C HIS A 149 15.10 4.52 -0.56
N PRO A 150 15.91 3.73 -1.30
CA PRO A 150 17.38 3.83 -1.24
C PRO A 150 17.94 5.22 -1.50
N ASP A 151 17.25 6.00 -2.33
CA ASP A 151 17.67 7.37 -2.68
C ASP A 151 17.27 8.43 -1.66
N THR A 152 16.61 8.03 -0.57
CA THR A 152 16.15 8.92 0.50
C THR A 152 17.24 9.86 1.01
N LYS A 153 16.84 11.08 1.38
CA LYS A 153 17.73 12.14 1.89
C LYS A 153 17.46 12.46 3.36
N VAL A 154 16.74 11.60 4.07
CA VAL A 154 16.45 11.79 5.49
C VAL A 154 17.77 11.77 6.30
N PRO A 155 18.11 12.87 7.02
CA PRO A 155 19.45 13.08 7.57
C PRO A 155 19.80 12.19 8.76
N ASN A 156 18.79 11.72 9.50
CA ASN A 156 18.91 10.90 10.70
C ASN A 156 18.67 9.40 10.44
N LEU A 157 18.60 8.98 9.16
CA LEU A 157 18.38 7.59 8.79
C LEU A 157 19.60 6.72 9.15
N PRO A 158 19.45 5.69 10.00
CA PRO A 158 20.52 4.74 10.24
C PRO A 158 20.83 3.93 8.97
N GLU A 159 22.10 3.61 8.70
CA GLU A 159 22.52 2.84 7.51
C GLU A 159 21.73 1.52 7.34
N ARG A 160 21.41 0.85 8.45
CA ARG A 160 20.61 -0.39 8.48
C ARG A 160 19.12 -0.21 8.08
N ALA A 161 18.62 1.01 8.08
CA ALA A 161 17.22 1.33 7.79
C ALA A 161 16.96 1.52 6.29
N THR A 162 18.00 1.84 5.50
CA THR A 162 17.90 1.89 4.04
C THR A 162 17.76 0.47 3.47
N PRO A 163 16.78 0.19 2.60
CA PRO A 163 16.68 -1.10 1.95
C PRO A 163 17.80 -1.26 0.92
N PRO A 164 18.47 -2.42 0.88
CA PRO A 164 19.57 -2.64 -0.05
C PRO A 164 19.11 -2.92 -1.49
N THR A 165 17.86 -3.40 -1.68
CA THR A 165 17.36 -3.86 -2.98
C THR A 165 15.85 -3.64 -3.11
N ILE A 166 15.43 -2.91 -4.14
CA ILE A 166 14.02 -2.83 -4.57
C ILE A 166 13.72 -3.86 -5.65
N PHE A 167 14.69 -4.08 -6.55
CA PHE A 167 14.57 -4.99 -7.69
C PHE A 167 15.32 -6.29 -7.46
N PHE A 168 14.58 -7.39 -7.35
CA PHE A 168 15.17 -8.72 -7.19
C PHE A 168 15.37 -9.36 -8.56
N LYS A 169 16.57 -9.87 -8.84
CA LYS A 169 16.93 -10.46 -10.15
C LYS A 169 16.01 -11.61 -10.59
N ARG A 170 15.36 -12.30 -9.65
CA ARG A 170 14.52 -13.47 -9.89
C ARG A 170 13.02 -13.14 -9.87
N LEU A 171 12.64 -11.90 -9.59
CA LEU A 171 11.24 -11.50 -9.53
C LEU A 171 10.87 -10.67 -10.76
N PRO A 172 9.62 -10.74 -11.22
CA PRO A 172 9.19 -9.98 -12.38
C PRO A 172 9.27 -8.47 -12.12
N ARG A 173 9.45 -7.73 -13.22
CA ARG A 173 9.38 -6.27 -13.25
C ARG A 173 8.13 -5.85 -14.00
N GLY A 174 7.44 -4.84 -13.50
CA GLY A 174 6.28 -4.25 -14.17
C GLY A 174 6.73 -3.36 -15.32
N LYS A 175 7.86 -2.67 -15.12
CA LYS A 175 8.41 -1.66 -16.03
C LYS A 175 9.80 -2.08 -16.53
N SER A 176 9.98 -2.17 -17.84
CA SER A 176 11.32 -2.41 -18.42
C SER A 176 12.26 -1.22 -18.18
N PRO A 177 13.59 -1.43 -18.19
CA PRO A 177 14.54 -0.34 -18.00
C PRO A 177 14.47 0.76 -19.08
N SER A 178 13.94 0.46 -20.26
CA SER A 178 13.78 1.40 -21.37
C SER A 178 12.48 2.20 -21.33
N ASN A 179 11.50 1.75 -20.55
CA ASN A 179 10.23 2.44 -20.42
C ASN A 179 10.38 3.58 -19.40
N ASN A 180 10.11 4.82 -19.82
CA ASN A 180 10.20 6.01 -18.98
C ASN A 180 8.84 6.52 -18.48
N LEU A 181 7.74 5.83 -18.78
CA LEU A 181 6.41 6.25 -18.36
C LEU A 181 6.27 6.16 -16.83
N PRO A 182 5.76 7.20 -16.16
CA PRO A 182 5.68 7.22 -14.70
C PRO A 182 4.64 6.21 -14.21
N ILE A 183 4.91 5.64 -13.03
CA ILE A 183 3.93 4.85 -12.27
C ILE A 183 3.66 5.65 -11.01
N LEU A 184 2.40 5.96 -10.77
CA LEU A 184 2.00 6.86 -9.70
C LEU A 184 1.22 6.10 -8.63
N VAL A 185 1.31 6.57 -7.39
CA VAL A 185 0.39 6.25 -6.30
C VAL A 185 -0.21 7.55 -5.76
N PRO A 186 -1.45 7.56 -5.24
CA PRO A 186 -1.96 8.72 -4.52
C PRO A 186 -1.11 9.00 -3.27
N THR A 187 -1.14 10.23 -2.75
CA THR A 187 -0.57 10.52 -1.43
C THR A 187 -1.35 9.80 -0.33
N LEU A 188 -0.71 9.64 0.83
CA LEU A 188 -1.31 8.94 1.97
C LEU A 188 -2.67 9.55 2.41
N PRO A 189 -2.84 10.89 2.53
CA PRO A 189 -4.13 11.46 2.92
C PRO A 189 -5.24 11.18 1.90
N THR A 190 -5.00 11.45 0.62
CA THR A 190 -5.97 11.18 -0.46
C THR A 190 -6.36 9.70 -0.50
N TYR A 191 -5.40 8.81 -0.29
CA TYR A 191 -5.69 7.39 -0.24
C TYR A 191 -6.53 7.02 0.98
N LEU A 192 -6.20 7.52 2.17
CA LEU A 192 -6.95 7.27 3.39
C LEU A 192 -8.39 7.78 3.31
N ASP A 193 -8.63 8.98 2.77
CA ASP A 193 -10.00 9.51 2.58
C ASP A 193 -10.84 8.56 1.71
N ALA A 194 -10.28 8.05 0.60
CA ALA A 194 -10.94 7.06 -0.24
C ALA A 194 -11.25 5.76 0.54
N LEU A 195 -10.29 5.24 1.30
CA LEU A 195 -10.50 4.03 2.10
C LEU A 195 -11.58 4.22 3.18
N ILE A 196 -11.62 5.40 3.81
CA ILE A 196 -12.63 5.73 4.83
C ILE A 196 -14.02 5.79 4.19
N TYR A 197 -14.14 6.43 3.03
CA TYR A 197 -15.37 6.45 2.27
C TYR A 197 -15.82 5.03 1.92
N HIS A 198 -14.94 4.18 1.37
CA HIS A 198 -15.28 2.79 1.03
C HIS A 198 -15.80 2.03 2.25
N LYS A 199 -15.09 2.15 3.38
CA LYS A 199 -15.46 1.49 4.63
C LYS A 199 -16.81 1.94 5.18
N THR A 200 -17.16 3.21 5.03
CA THR A 200 -18.37 3.79 5.65
C THR A 200 -19.57 3.73 4.72
N GLN A 201 -19.38 3.94 3.42
CA GLN A 201 -20.47 4.07 2.45
C GLN A 201 -20.74 2.80 1.64
N TYR A 202 -19.75 1.90 1.48
CA TYR A 202 -19.87 0.74 0.59
C TYR A 202 -20.06 -0.61 1.28
N GLN A 203 -20.34 -0.64 2.59
CA GLN A 203 -20.52 -1.89 3.33
C GLN A 203 -21.55 -2.85 2.72
N HIS A 204 -22.57 -2.31 2.05
CA HIS A 204 -23.64 -3.12 1.44
C HIS A 204 -23.55 -3.21 -0.09
N SER A 205 -23.01 -2.18 -0.77
CA SER A 205 -22.97 -2.12 -2.23
C SER A 205 -21.69 -2.69 -2.85
N LYS A 206 -20.55 -2.57 -2.16
CA LYS A 206 -19.24 -3.11 -2.56
C LYS A 206 -18.52 -3.68 -1.33
N PRO A 207 -19.00 -4.81 -0.77
CA PRO A 207 -18.55 -5.33 0.51
C PRO A 207 -17.09 -5.80 0.52
N GLY A 208 -16.57 -6.31 -0.59
CA GLY A 208 -15.14 -6.65 -0.77
C GLY A 208 -14.25 -5.42 -0.68
N LEU A 209 -14.61 -4.34 -1.40
CA LEU A 209 -13.91 -3.07 -1.36
C LEU A 209 -13.96 -2.42 0.03
N ALA A 210 -15.11 -2.46 0.71
CA ALA A 210 -15.24 -1.96 2.08
C ALA A 210 -14.38 -2.77 3.07
N SER A 211 -14.38 -4.10 2.93
CA SER A 211 -13.61 -5.01 3.77
C SER A 211 -12.11 -4.81 3.61
N ILE A 212 -11.61 -4.79 2.37
CA ILE A 212 -10.18 -4.56 2.11
C ILE A 212 -9.76 -3.16 2.57
N SER A 213 -10.61 -2.14 2.41
CA SER A 213 -10.30 -0.77 2.84
C SER A 213 -10.17 -0.69 4.36
N SER A 214 -11.05 -1.36 5.10
CA SER A 214 -10.94 -1.47 6.57
C SER A 214 -9.63 -2.14 7.00
N TRP A 215 -9.23 -3.21 6.30
CA TRP A 215 -7.95 -3.88 6.54
C TRP A 215 -6.76 -2.96 6.21
N GLN A 216 -6.83 -2.22 5.10
CA GLN A 216 -5.79 -1.33 4.67
C GLN A 216 -5.59 -0.13 5.62
N ILE A 217 -6.67 0.48 6.12
CA ILE A 217 -6.60 1.51 7.18
C ILE A 217 -5.87 0.98 8.41
N GLY A 218 -6.22 -0.24 8.86
CA GLY A 218 -5.58 -0.86 10.03
C GLY A 218 -4.09 -1.14 9.82
N ASN A 219 -3.71 -1.53 8.61
CA ASN A 219 -2.32 -1.75 8.23
C ASN A 219 -1.52 -0.45 8.15
N LEU A 220 -2.01 0.58 7.46
CA LEU A 220 -1.35 1.89 7.40
C LEU A 220 -1.15 2.44 8.82
N THR A 221 -2.19 2.40 9.65
CA THR A 221 -2.11 2.78 11.07
C THR A 221 -1.02 2.00 11.81
N ARG A 222 -1.01 0.68 11.65
CA ARG A 222 -0.03 -0.19 12.32
C ARG A 222 1.40 0.13 11.90
N TYR A 223 1.68 0.23 10.61
CA TYR A 223 3.06 0.31 10.10
C TYR A 223 3.62 1.73 10.11
N LEU A 224 2.77 2.74 9.94
CA LEU A 224 3.17 4.15 9.98
C LEU A 224 3.03 4.78 11.37
N TYR A 225 2.49 4.04 12.34
CA TYR A 225 2.30 4.51 13.72
C TYR A 225 1.43 5.78 13.79
N LEU A 226 0.36 5.79 13.00
CA LEU A 226 -0.52 6.96 12.85
C LEU A 226 -1.23 7.35 14.15
N GLU A 227 -1.31 6.45 15.13
CA GLU A 227 -1.87 6.73 16.45
C GLU A 227 -0.93 7.55 17.36
N LEU A 228 0.35 7.72 16.99
CA LEU A 228 1.27 8.51 17.78
C LEU A 228 0.98 10.00 17.60
N PRO A 229 1.05 10.84 18.66
CA PRO A 229 0.63 12.24 18.58
C PRO A 229 1.31 13.07 17.47
N HIS A 230 2.59 12.79 17.20
CA HIS A 230 3.36 13.50 16.17
C HIS A 230 3.04 13.06 14.74
N GLN A 231 2.40 11.90 14.55
CA GLN A 231 1.86 11.45 13.25
C GLN A 231 0.39 11.85 13.10
N GLN A 232 -0.38 11.71 14.17
CA GLN A 232 -1.82 11.93 14.19
C GLN A 232 -2.19 13.37 13.80
N LEU A 233 -1.60 14.38 14.45
CA LEU A 233 -2.03 15.77 14.22
C LEU A 233 -1.77 16.23 12.77
N PRO A 234 -0.57 16.05 12.18
CA PRO A 234 -0.34 16.39 10.78
C PRO A 234 -1.29 15.66 9.83
N LEU A 235 -1.57 14.38 10.10
CA LEU A 235 -2.50 13.59 9.28
C LEU A 235 -3.91 14.16 9.32
N LEU A 236 -4.46 14.42 10.50
CA LEU A 236 -5.84 14.91 10.65
C LEU A 236 -6.07 16.28 10.01
N ILE A 237 -5.01 17.09 9.84
CA ILE A 237 -5.10 18.39 9.15
C ILE A 237 -5.22 18.21 7.63
N GLU A 238 -4.64 17.14 7.07
CA GLU A 238 -4.64 16.88 5.63
C GLU A 238 -5.83 16.01 5.16
N LEU A 239 -6.60 15.42 6.07
CA LEU A 239 -7.74 14.55 5.75
C LEU A 239 -9.06 15.31 5.63
N GLU A 240 -9.86 14.96 4.63
CA GLU A 240 -11.27 15.37 4.54
C GLU A 240 -12.12 14.62 5.58
N GLU A 241 -11.87 13.32 5.76
CA GLU A 241 -12.61 12.42 6.66
C GLU A 241 -11.98 12.38 8.07
N TYR A 242 -11.51 13.54 8.57
CA TYR A 242 -10.73 13.63 9.81
C TYR A 242 -11.51 13.17 11.05
N GLU A 243 -12.82 13.40 11.13
CA GLU A 243 -13.64 13.00 12.30
C GLU A 243 -13.65 11.47 12.48
N PHE A 244 -13.79 10.74 11.37
CA PHE A 244 -13.70 9.29 11.37
C PHE A 244 -12.32 8.85 11.84
N MET A 245 -11.26 9.42 11.26
CA MET A 245 -9.89 9.01 11.54
C MET A 245 -9.48 9.35 12.97
N GLU A 246 -9.90 10.51 13.50
CA GLU A 246 -9.65 10.89 14.89
C GLU A 246 -10.28 9.88 15.86
N ASN A 247 -11.56 9.57 15.66
CA ASN A 247 -12.26 8.59 16.49
C ASN A 247 -11.64 7.19 16.35
N TYR A 248 -11.27 6.78 15.13
CA TYR A 248 -10.60 5.51 14.89
C TYR A 248 -9.27 5.41 15.66
N LEU A 249 -8.41 6.42 15.53
CA LEU A 249 -7.09 6.46 16.17
C LEU A 249 -7.19 6.53 17.69
N ARG A 250 -8.14 7.30 18.24
CA ARG A 250 -8.40 7.38 19.68
C ARG A 250 -8.74 6.02 20.30
N ASN A 251 -9.41 5.17 19.54
CA ASN A 251 -9.80 3.82 19.96
C ASN A 251 -8.81 2.73 19.53
N TYR A 252 -7.80 3.07 18.73
CA TYR A 252 -6.83 2.11 18.22
C TYR A 252 -5.96 1.55 19.35
N LYS A 253 -5.92 0.21 19.45
CA LYS A 253 -5.07 -0.50 20.41
C LYS A 253 -4.05 -1.34 19.66
N ARG A 254 -2.80 -0.91 19.70
CA ARG A 254 -1.69 -1.65 19.10
C ARG A 254 -1.53 -3.02 19.78
N LYS A 255 -1.33 -4.06 18.97
CA LYS A 255 -0.98 -5.40 19.46
C LYS A 255 0.33 -5.32 20.27
N PRO A 256 0.43 -5.99 21.43
CA PRO A 256 1.67 -6.03 22.19
C PRO A 256 2.83 -6.56 21.36
N PHE A 257 3.99 -5.91 21.46
CA PHE A 257 5.24 -6.38 20.88
C PHE A 257 6.12 -6.95 21.99
N PHE A 258 6.79 -8.06 21.70
CA PHE A 258 7.67 -8.75 22.64
C PHE A 258 9.03 -8.96 22.01
N ILE A 259 10.07 -8.82 22.82
CA ILE A 259 11.42 -9.27 22.49
C ILE A 259 11.74 -10.50 23.32
N TYR A 260 12.57 -11.35 22.75
CA TYR A 260 12.90 -12.65 23.32
C TYR A 260 14.40 -12.75 23.57
N ARG A 261 14.75 -13.40 24.67
CA ARG A 261 16.13 -13.78 24.98
C ARG A 261 16.16 -15.22 25.45
N THR A 262 17.10 -15.98 24.88
CA THR A 262 17.43 -17.33 25.37
C THR A 262 18.82 -17.26 25.97
N THR A 263 18.95 -17.57 27.25
CA THR A 263 20.24 -17.58 27.94
C THR A 263 20.57 -19.01 28.34
N PRO A 264 21.80 -19.50 28.06
CA PRO A 264 22.21 -20.84 28.50
C PRO A 264 22.05 -20.99 30.02
N GLY A 265 21.23 -21.95 30.45
CA GLY A 265 21.01 -22.28 31.85
C GLY A 265 19.92 -21.49 32.60
N SER A 266 19.42 -20.37 32.08
CA SER A 266 18.38 -19.55 32.75
C SER A 266 17.04 -19.46 32.02
N GLY A 267 16.85 -20.23 30.95
CA GLY A 267 15.57 -20.38 30.26
C GLY A 267 15.27 -19.28 29.22
N PHE A 268 13.98 -19.21 28.85
CA PHE A 268 13.43 -18.29 27.85
C PHE A 268 12.77 -17.10 28.54
N GLU A 269 13.16 -15.88 28.15
CA GLU A 269 12.58 -14.63 28.63
C GLU A 269 11.82 -13.94 27.49
N ALA A 270 10.60 -13.48 27.79
CA ALA A 270 9.78 -12.65 26.90
C ALA A 270 9.45 -11.32 27.57
N THR A 271 9.99 -10.23 27.07
CA THR A 271 9.76 -8.88 27.61
C THR A 271 8.84 -8.11 26.68
N ARG A 272 7.72 -7.61 27.20
CA ARG A 272 6.84 -6.72 26.44
C ARG A 272 7.51 -5.35 26.31
N VAL A 273 7.59 -4.82 25.10
CA VAL A 273 8.18 -3.50 24.82
C VAL A 273 7.27 -2.69 23.92
N LYS A 274 7.56 -1.40 23.80
CA LYS A 274 6.95 -0.47 22.85
C LYS A 274 7.99 -0.11 21.81
N GLU A 275 7.77 -0.51 20.56
CA GLU A 275 8.77 -0.34 19.48
C GLU A 275 9.25 1.12 19.29
N TRP A 276 8.40 2.09 19.58
CA TRP A 276 8.69 3.52 19.42
C TRP A 276 9.36 4.18 20.65
N ASP A 277 9.51 3.44 21.75
CA ASP A 277 10.00 3.93 23.03
C ASP A 277 11.24 3.14 23.44
N PRO A 278 12.46 3.69 23.24
CA PRO A 278 13.70 3.01 23.59
C PRO A 278 13.79 2.65 25.07
N THR A 279 13.14 3.42 25.95
CA THR A 279 13.17 3.18 27.41
C THR A 279 12.36 1.96 27.83
N SER A 280 11.50 1.45 26.94
CA SER A 280 10.75 0.22 27.18
C SER A 280 11.55 -1.05 26.95
N TYR A 281 12.76 -0.96 26.37
CA TYR A 281 13.62 -2.09 26.11
C TYR A 281 14.51 -2.41 27.33
N PRO A 282 14.78 -3.69 27.61
CA PRO A 282 15.65 -4.10 28.69
C PRO A 282 17.12 -3.84 28.36
N ASP A 283 17.91 -3.57 29.41
CA ASP A 283 19.31 -3.15 29.31
C ASP A 283 20.20 -4.11 28.50
N TRP A 284 19.87 -5.41 28.51
CA TRP A 284 20.64 -6.45 27.80
C TRP A 284 20.53 -6.37 26.28
N ARG A 285 19.53 -5.65 25.74
CA ARG A 285 19.46 -5.36 24.30
C ARG A 285 20.55 -4.38 23.85
N GLY A 286 21.25 -3.77 24.81
CA GLY A 286 22.05 -2.57 24.62
C GLY A 286 21.12 -1.41 24.34
N THR A 287 21.34 -0.27 24.98
CA THR A 287 20.89 0.99 24.38
C THR A 287 21.51 1.01 23.00
N MET A 288 20.69 0.95 21.94
CA MET A 288 21.18 1.11 20.57
C MET A 288 21.73 2.54 20.48
N LYS A 289 23.00 2.72 20.83
CA LYS A 289 23.77 3.94 20.58
C LYS A 289 24.04 4.07 19.09
#